data_AF-A0A941TA80-F1
#
_entry.id   AF-A0A941TA80-F1
#
_cell.length_a   1.000
_cell.length_b   1.000
_cell.length_c   1.000
_cell.angle_alpha   90.00
_cell.angle_beta   90.00
_cell.angle_gamma   90.00
#
_symmetry.space_group_name_H-M   'P 1'
#
loop_
_entity.id
_entity.type
_entity.pdbx_description
1 polymer ?
#
loop_
_entity_poly.entity_id
_entity_poly.type
_entity_poly.pdbx_seq_one_letter_code
_entity_poly.pdbx_strand_id
1 'polypeptide(L)'
;MPLRNSAVGMVLLAGTTLAANAEQPVATFTMAASGEIQIAADGHVSDYKLRSQLPEQIAALVDRSIRQWMFNPIMIDGQAVPARTAINLSLGAEPVDKDSYKIRVVAVHFGGPTQSRAHTRPPRYPAFAVRAQVGGKVLLAVRLDDTGKVIEALPYQTSLDVRTANEREARDWRKILENASIDAARHWKYDLTETVNGKPMGTSAIVPVVFAISTHAPRDGHWKGYIPGPIEPVPWMSQGQLADNQAASDLKDGESLSLDSRFKLKNDIIGKTL
;
A
#
# COMPACT_ATOMS: atom_id res chain seq x y z
N MET A 1 71.36 -2.94 -56.62
CA MET A 1 71.63 -3.73 -55.39
C MET A 1 71.47 -2.80 -54.21
N PRO A 2 70.73 -3.09 -53.12
CA PRO A 2 69.56 -3.98 -52.98
C PRO A 2 68.38 -3.28 -52.22
N LEU A 3 67.35 -4.06 -51.88
CA LEU A 3 66.29 -3.83 -50.86
C LEU A 3 65.11 -2.94 -51.30
N ARG A 4 63.83 -3.25 -51.02
CA ARG A 4 63.24 -4.16 -50.05
C ARG A 4 61.77 -4.43 -50.44
N ASN A 5 61.34 -5.69 -50.32
CA ASN A 5 59.94 -6.09 -50.34
C ASN A 5 59.12 -5.31 -49.32
N SER A 6 57.89 -4.94 -49.67
CA SER A 6 56.80 -4.77 -48.71
C SER A 6 55.48 -5.11 -49.41
N ALA A 7 55.03 -6.34 -49.18
CA ALA A 7 53.68 -6.79 -49.46
C ALA A 7 52.74 -6.13 -48.44
N VAL A 8 51.77 -5.35 -48.92
CA VAL A 8 50.67 -4.84 -48.09
C VAL A 8 49.52 -5.85 -48.22
N GLY A 9 49.40 -6.73 -47.22
CA GLY A 9 48.24 -7.61 -47.06
C GLY A 9 47.12 -6.84 -46.38
N MET A 10 46.04 -6.57 -47.11
CA MET A 10 44.81 -5.98 -46.59
C MET A 10 43.96 -7.09 -45.95
N VAL A 11 43.99 -7.19 -44.62
CA VAL A 11 43.11 -8.08 -43.85
C VAL A 11 41.74 -7.42 -43.76
N LEU A 12 40.74 -7.98 -44.46
CA LEU A 12 39.33 -7.71 -44.18
C LEU A 12 38.95 -8.43 -42.86
N LEU A 13 38.81 -7.67 -41.77
CA LEU A 13 38.05 -8.12 -40.61
C LEU A 13 36.55 -7.89 -40.87
N ALA A 14 35.86 -8.94 -41.31
CA ALA A 14 34.40 -8.99 -41.28
C ALA A 14 33.96 -9.23 -39.83
N GLY A 15 33.70 -8.15 -39.09
CA GLY A 15 33.06 -8.23 -37.78
C GLY A 15 31.58 -8.53 -37.95
N THR A 16 31.18 -9.79 -37.78
CA THR A 16 29.77 -10.16 -37.57
C THR A 16 29.35 -9.72 -36.17
N THR A 17 28.63 -8.61 -36.07
CA THR A 17 27.91 -8.25 -34.86
C THR A 17 26.78 -9.26 -34.67
N LEU A 18 26.94 -10.19 -33.72
CA LEU A 18 25.81 -10.87 -33.10
C LEU A 18 24.99 -9.80 -32.37
N ALA A 19 23.95 -9.28 -33.02
CA ALA A 19 22.91 -8.52 -32.35
C ALA A 19 22.24 -9.48 -31.37
N ALA A 20 22.61 -9.40 -30.10
CA ALA A 20 21.80 -9.96 -29.03
C ALA A 20 20.41 -9.32 -29.15
N ASN A 21 19.39 -10.10 -29.50
CA ASN A 21 18.01 -9.69 -29.31
C ASN A 21 17.83 -9.48 -27.80
N ALA A 22 18.02 -8.25 -27.34
CA ALA A 22 17.54 -7.83 -26.04
C ALA A 22 16.01 -8.02 -26.09
N GLU A 23 15.52 -9.06 -25.41
CA GLU A 23 14.08 -9.22 -25.19
C GLU A 23 13.54 -7.88 -24.67
N GLN A 24 12.65 -7.27 -25.44
CA GLN A 24 12.03 -6.03 -25.01
C GLN A 24 11.32 -6.30 -23.69
N PRO A 25 11.52 -5.46 -22.66
CA PRO A 25 10.88 -5.65 -21.37
C PRO A 25 9.37 -5.66 -21.58
N VAL A 26 8.74 -6.79 -21.27
CA VAL A 26 7.29 -6.95 -21.44
C VAL A 26 6.59 -6.24 -20.29
N ALA A 27 5.57 -5.46 -20.61
CA ALA A 27 4.85 -4.65 -19.63
C ALA A 27 4.17 -5.55 -18.57
N THR A 28 4.45 -5.26 -17.29
CA THR A 28 3.70 -5.83 -16.16
C THR A 28 2.67 -4.81 -15.72
N PHE A 29 1.42 -5.23 -15.53
CA PHE A 29 0.34 -4.35 -15.10
C PHE A 29 -0.09 -4.68 -13.67
N THR A 30 -0.46 -3.67 -12.89
CA THR A 30 -1.01 -3.85 -11.54
C THR A 30 -2.37 -3.17 -11.45
N MET A 31 -3.31 -3.80 -10.77
CA MET A 31 -4.66 -3.28 -10.52
C MET A 31 -5.03 -3.48 -9.06
N ALA A 32 -5.62 -2.46 -8.43
CA ALA A 32 -6.15 -2.56 -7.07
C ALA A 32 -7.66 -2.85 -7.08
N ALA A 33 -8.12 -3.70 -6.16
CA ALA A 33 -9.54 -3.97 -5.94
C ALA A 33 -9.85 -3.98 -4.43
N SER A 34 -11.03 -3.52 -4.06
CA SER A 34 -11.48 -3.49 -2.66
C SER A 34 -12.86 -4.11 -2.50
N GLY A 35 -13.12 -4.68 -1.34
CA GLY A 35 -14.38 -5.31 -1.01
C GLY A 35 -14.53 -5.63 0.46
N GLU A 36 -15.48 -6.51 0.74
CA GLU A 36 -15.76 -7.06 2.06
C GLU A 36 -15.85 -8.57 1.97
N ILE A 37 -15.39 -9.24 3.02
CA ILE A 37 -15.41 -10.69 3.14
C ILE A 37 -16.01 -11.10 4.48
N GLN A 38 -16.85 -12.13 4.47
CA GLN A 38 -17.42 -12.73 5.66
C GLN A 38 -16.89 -14.15 5.82
N ILE A 39 -16.35 -14.44 7.00
CA ILE A 39 -15.68 -15.68 7.35
C ILE A 39 -16.56 -16.41 8.37
N ALA A 40 -16.86 -17.66 8.09
CA ALA A 40 -17.60 -18.53 9.00
C ALA A 40 -16.72 -18.97 10.18
N ALA A 41 -17.35 -19.52 11.22
CA ALA A 41 -16.66 -20.00 12.42
C ALA A 41 -15.62 -21.10 12.12
N ASP A 42 -15.79 -21.87 11.05
CA ASP A 42 -14.84 -22.90 10.61
C ASP A 42 -13.66 -22.35 9.79
N GLY A 43 -13.65 -21.04 9.49
CA GLY A 43 -12.61 -20.37 8.73
C GLY A 43 -12.87 -20.30 7.23
N HIS A 44 -13.94 -20.90 6.71
CA HIS A 44 -14.30 -20.76 5.30
C HIS A 44 -14.88 -19.38 4.98
N VAL A 45 -14.71 -18.92 3.74
CA VAL A 45 -15.38 -17.72 3.24
C VAL A 45 -16.86 -18.03 2.99
N SER A 46 -17.72 -17.44 3.82
CA SER A 46 -19.18 -17.60 3.75
C SER A 46 -19.85 -16.61 2.80
N ASP A 47 -19.30 -15.40 2.68
CA ASP A 47 -19.80 -14.37 1.77
C ASP A 47 -18.67 -13.44 1.34
N TYR A 48 -18.84 -12.79 0.20
CA TYR A 48 -17.88 -11.88 -0.39
C TYR A 48 -18.56 -10.87 -1.30
N LYS A 49 -18.17 -9.59 -1.20
CA LYS A 49 -18.69 -8.51 -2.04
C LYS A 49 -17.60 -7.54 -2.46
N LEU A 50 -17.40 -7.41 -3.78
CA LEU A 50 -16.58 -6.35 -4.35
C LEU A 50 -17.27 -5.00 -4.27
N ARG A 51 -16.53 -3.98 -3.86
CA ARG A 51 -16.91 -2.57 -4.02
C ARG A 51 -16.31 -1.97 -5.28
N SER A 52 -15.09 -2.38 -5.64
CA SER A 52 -14.45 -1.98 -6.90
C SER A 52 -15.15 -2.61 -8.11
N GLN A 53 -15.33 -1.81 -9.16
CA GLN A 53 -15.83 -2.31 -10.44
C GLN A 53 -14.65 -2.88 -11.24
N LEU A 54 -14.66 -4.21 -11.41
CA LEU A 54 -13.66 -4.93 -12.21
C LEU A 54 -14.27 -5.35 -13.54
N PRO A 55 -13.45 -5.51 -14.61
CA PRO A 55 -13.89 -6.19 -15.81
C PRO A 55 -14.46 -7.57 -15.46
N GLU A 56 -15.57 -7.95 -16.06
CA GLU A 56 -16.38 -9.13 -15.68
C GLU A 56 -15.54 -10.41 -15.57
N GLN A 57 -14.64 -10.63 -16.54
CA GLN A 57 -13.76 -11.80 -16.58
C GLN A 57 -12.81 -11.85 -15.37
N ILE A 58 -12.25 -10.70 -14.97
CA ILE A 58 -11.37 -10.62 -13.80
C ILE A 58 -12.17 -10.77 -12.51
N ALA A 59 -13.36 -10.16 -12.43
CA ALA A 59 -14.25 -10.31 -11.29
C ALA A 59 -14.60 -11.79 -11.03
N ALA A 60 -14.88 -12.55 -12.09
CA ALA A 60 -15.18 -13.98 -12.00
C ALA A 60 -13.99 -14.83 -11.53
N LEU A 61 -12.76 -14.52 -11.98
CA LEU A 61 -11.54 -15.18 -11.51
C LEU A 61 -11.30 -14.91 -10.01
N VAL A 62 -11.42 -13.65 -9.61
CA VAL A 62 -11.27 -13.22 -8.21
C VAL A 62 -12.31 -13.89 -7.32
N ASP A 63 -13.59 -13.90 -7.72
CA ASP A 63 -14.68 -14.56 -6.97
C ASP A 63 -14.40 -16.05 -6.74
N ARG A 64 -14.03 -16.77 -7.80
CA ARG A 64 -13.72 -18.21 -7.71
C ARG A 64 -12.57 -18.50 -6.75
N SER A 65 -11.50 -17.69 -6.82
CA SER A 65 -10.34 -17.84 -5.94
C SER A 65 -10.70 -17.57 -4.48
N ILE A 66 -11.36 -16.44 -4.20
CA ILE A 66 -11.69 -16.03 -2.84
C ILE A 66 -12.61 -17.03 -2.14
N ARG A 67 -13.58 -17.61 -2.85
CA ARG A 67 -14.46 -18.65 -2.29
C ARG A 67 -13.72 -19.91 -1.83
N GLN A 68 -12.53 -20.16 -2.35
CA GLN A 68 -11.69 -21.30 -1.98
C GLN A 68 -10.73 -20.98 -0.82
N TRP A 69 -10.68 -19.73 -0.37
CA TRP A 69 -9.79 -19.34 0.72
C TRP A 69 -10.25 -19.92 2.05
N MET A 70 -9.26 -20.19 2.89
CA MET A 70 -9.44 -20.68 4.25
C MET A 70 -8.66 -19.78 5.19
N PHE A 71 -9.32 -19.29 6.22
CA PHE A 71 -8.73 -18.51 7.28
C PHE A 71 -8.47 -19.37 8.51
N ASN A 72 -7.51 -18.95 9.32
CA ASN A 72 -7.44 -19.41 10.69
C ASN A 72 -8.71 -18.95 11.43
N PRO A 73 -9.47 -19.84 12.08
CA PRO A 73 -10.66 -19.46 12.83
C PRO A 73 -10.38 -18.37 13.85
N ILE A 74 -11.31 -17.43 13.97
CA ILE A 74 -11.24 -16.40 15.01
C ILE A 74 -11.84 -16.98 16.28
N MET A 75 -11.02 -17.00 17.33
CA MET A 75 -11.38 -17.56 18.63
C MET A 75 -11.73 -16.44 19.61
N ILE A 76 -12.90 -16.52 20.24
CA ILE A 76 -13.31 -15.66 21.37
C ILE A 76 -13.69 -16.60 22.52
N ASP A 77 -13.06 -16.42 23.68
CA ASP A 77 -13.27 -17.26 24.87
C ASP A 77 -13.18 -18.78 24.58
N GLY A 78 -12.26 -19.16 23.68
CA GLY A 78 -12.05 -20.55 23.27
C GLY A 78 -13.07 -21.10 22.26
N GLN A 79 -14.02 -20.30 21.80
CA GLN A 79 -15.01 -20.68 20.78
C GLN A 79 -14.72 -19.99 19.45
N ALA A 80 -14.84 -20.75 18.37
CA ALA A 80 -14.71 -20.21 17.02
C ALA A 80 -15.98 -19.45 16.64
N VAL A 81 -15.84 -18.22 16.14
CA VAL A 81 -16.96 -17.32 15.84
C VAL A 81 -16.87 -16.76 14.43
N PRO A 82 -18.00 -16.44 13.77
CA PRO A 82 -17.98 -15.79 12.47
C PRO A 82 -17.48 -14.35 12.58
N ALA A 83 -16.90 -13.86 11.49
CA ALA A 83 -16.35 -12.51 11.43
C ALA A 83 -16.50 -11.90 10.03
N ARG A 84 -16.40 -10.58 9.95
CA ARG A 84 -16.40 -9.81 8.70
C ARG A 84 -15.24 -8.83 8.73
N THR A 85 -14.63 -8.59 7.57
CA THR A 85 -13.57 -7.58 7.42
C THR A 85 -13.55 -7.00 6.00
N ALA A 86 -12.94 -5.82 5.86
CA ALA A 86 -12.60 -5.29 4.55
C ALA A 86 -11.42 -6.06 3.94
N ILE A 87 -11.39 -6.13 2.62
CA ILE A 87 -10.29 -6.70 1.85
C ILE A 87 -9.82 -5.70 0.80
N ASN A 88 -8.50 -5.54 0.69
CA ASN A 88 -7.82 -4.80 -0.37
C ASN A 88 -6.86 -5.76 -1.10
N LEU A 89 -7.00 -5.84 -2.41
CA LEU A 89 -6.28 -6.75 -3.29
C LEU A 89 -5.44 -5.94 -4.26
N SER A 90 -4.19 -6.35 -4.44
CA SER A 90 -3.34 -5.92 -5.56
C SER A 90 -3.19 -7.11 -6.50
N LEU A 91 -3.67 -6.95 -7.73
CA LEU A 91 -3.62 -7.94 -8.78
C LEU A 91 -2.52 -7.57 -9.76
N GLY A 92 -1.70 -8.55 -10.14
CA GLY A 92 -0.67 -8.41 -11.17
C GLY A 92 -1.07 -9.17 -12.43
N ALA A 93 -0.86 -8.55 -13.59
CA ALA A 93 -0.93 -9.23 -14.88
C ALA A 93 0.48 -9.42 -15.42
N GLU A 94 0.90 -10.67 -15.51
CA GLU A 94 2.19 -11.06 -16.07
C GLU A 94 1.94 -11.65 -17.47
N PRO A 95 2.77 -11.31 -18.47
CA PRO A 95 2.66 -11.90 -19.79
C PRO A 95 2.96 -13.41 -19.74
N VAL A 96 2.20 -14.18 -20.49
CA VAL A 96 2.48 -15.59 -20.79
C VAL A 96 3.05 -15.71 -22.20
N ASP A 97 2.50 -14.93 -23.14
CA ASP A 97 3.02 -14.69 -24.48
C ASP A 97 2.71 -13.24 -24.91
N LYS A 98 2.75 -12.93 -26.22
CA LYS A 98 2.55 -11.57 -26.74
C LYS A 98 1.13 -11.02 -26.50
N ASP A 99 0.13 -11.90 -26.46
CA ASP A 99 -1.29 -11.51 -26.44
C ASP A 99 -2.03 -12.05 -25.21
N SER A 100 -1.39 -12.92 -24.41
CA SER A 100 -2.00 -13.52 -23.23
C SER A 100 -1.29 -13.14 -21.93
N TYR A 101 -2.09 -12.91 -20.88
CA TYR A 101 -1.63 -12.55 -19.54
C TYR A 101 -2.21 -13.51 -18.51
N LYS A 102 -1.39 -13.90 -17.54
CA LYS A 102 -1.81 -14.60 -16.33
C LYS A 102 -2.03 -13.58 -15.21
N ILE A 103 -3.15 -13.71 -14.51
CA ILE A 103 -3.47 -12.84 -13.38
C ILE A 103 -3.04 -13.53 -12.09
N ARG A 104 -2.41 -12.78 -11.20
CA ARG A 104 -1.95 -13.25 -9.87
C ARG A 104 -2.34 -12.26 -8.79
N VAL A 105 -2.49 -12.76 -7.57
CA VAL A 105 -2.57 -11.92 -6.38
C VAL A 105 -1.14 -11.52 -5.98
N VAL A 106 -0.82 -10.25 -6.11
CA VAL A 106 0.49 -9.66 -5.74
C VAL A 106 0.52 -9.34 -4.26
N ALA A 107 -0.57 -8.77 -3.73
CA ALA A 107 -0.72 -8.48 -2.31
C ALA A 107 -2.18 -8.57 -1.90
N VAL A 108 -2.40 -8.91 -0.63
CA VAL A 108 -3.71 -8.84 0.02
C VAL A 108 -3.56 -8.24 1.41
N HIS A 109 -4.43 -7.30 1.73
CA HIS A 109 -4.53 -6.70 3.05
C HIS A 109 -5.97 -6.78 3.54
N PHE A 110 -6.15 -7.03 4.83
CA PHE A 110 -7.45 -7.13 5.47
C PHE A 110 -7.59 -6.04 6.55
N GLY A 111 -8.82 -5.70 6.92
CA GLY A 111 -9.08 -4.93 8.14
C GLY A 111 -8.92 -3.43 8.07
N GLY A 112 -8.63 -2.87 6.90
CA GLY A 112 -8.51 -1.42 6.73
C GLY A 112 -9.83 -0.72 7.14
N PRO A 113 -9.82 0.18 8.15
CA PRO A 113 -11.01 0.96 8.48
C PRO A 113 -11.33 1.91 7.31
N THR A 114 -12.60 2.12 7.01
CA THR A 114 -12.98 3.02 5.91
C THR A 114 -13.14 4.43 6.44
N GLN A 115 -12.49 5.38 5.76
CA GLN A 115 -12.61 6.78 6.12
C GLN A 115 -13.83 7.40 5.40
N SER A 116 -14.93 7.58 6.13
CA SER A 116 -16.04 8.38 5.60
C SER A 116 -15.62 9.85 5.55
N ARG A 117 -15.57 10.42 4.33
CA ARG A 117 -15.25 11.85 4.11
C ARG A 117 -16.17 12.80 4.89
N ALA A 118 -17.34 12.33 5.33
CA ALA A 118 -18.28 13.11 6.14
C ALA A 118 -17.82 13.35 7.60
N HIS A 119 -16.85 12.57 8.12
CA HIS A 119 -16.48 12.58 9.54
C HIS A 119 -15.02 12.93 9.83
N THR A 120 -14.24 13.27 8.80
CA THR A 120 -12.83 13.64 8.97
C THR A 120 -12.57 15.08 8.52
N ARG A 121 -12.36 15.97 9.48
CA ARG A 121 -11.83 17.31 9.19
C ARG A 121 -10.35 17.16 8.82
N PRO A 122 -9.91 17.61 7.64
CA PRO A 122 -8.51 17.52 7.28
C PRO A 122 -7.65 18.36 8.24
N PRO A 123 -6.38 18.01 8.44
CA PRO A 123 -5.49 18.80 9.27
C PRO A 123 -5.32 20.22 8.74
N ARG A 124 -5.28 21.19 9.65
CA ARG A 124 -4.99 22.57 9.27
C ARG A 124 -3.53 22.66 8.83
N TYR A 125 -3.28 23.08 7.59
CA TYR A 125 -1.92 23.31 7.09
C TYR A 125 -1.22 24.37 7.96
N PRO A 126 -0.08 24.05 8.60
CA PRO A 126 0.68 25.02 9.38
C PRO A 126 1.12 26.22 8.53
N ALA A 127 0.78 27.43 8.97
CA ALA A 127 0.99 28.65 8.18
C ALA A 127 2.45 28.93 7.82
N PHE A 128 3.38 28.56 8.70
CA PHE A 128 4.81 28.74 8.46
C PHE A 128 5.36 27.71 7.46
N ALA A 129 4.80 26.50 7.41
CA ALA A 129 5.13 25.52 6.36
C ALA A 129 4.60 25.98 4.98
N VAL A 130 3.40 26.57 4.93
CA VAL A 130 2.88 27.22 3.71
C VAL A 130 3.82 28.34 3.22
N ARG A 131 4.24 29.24 4.12
CA ARG A 131 5.14 30.36 3.76
C ARG A 131 6.51 29.87 3.29
N ALA A 132 7.03 28.81 3.90
CA ALA A 132 8.29 28.18 3.50
C ALA A 132 8.16 27.24 2.29
N GLN A 133 6.93 27.07 1.76
CA GLN A 133 6.60 26.14 0.69
C GLN A 133 6.98 24.68 0.98
N VAL A 134 6.88 24.27 2.24
CA VAL A 134 7.23 22.92 2.70
C VAL A 134 5.96 22.08 2.82
N GLY A 135 5.85 21.04 2.01
CA GLY A 135 4.83 20.00 2.11
C GLY A 135 5.40 18.63 2.49
N GLY A 136 4.53 17.64 2.52
CA GLY A 136 4.92 16.28 2.86
C GLY A 136 3.76 15.31 3.00
N LYS A 137 4.11 14.03 3.12
CA LYS A 137 3.21 12.93 3.45
C LYS A 137 3.55 12.45 4.86
N VAL A 138 2.60 12.57 5.78
CA VAL A 138 2.69 12.03 7.14
C VAL A 138 1.91 10.72 7.15
N LEU A 139 2.58 9.61 7.43
CA LEU A 139 1.93 8.34 7.73
C LEU A 139 1.69 8.30 9.24
N LEU A 140 0.43 8.31 9.66
CA LEU A 140 0.03 8.18 11.06
C LEU A 140 -0.38 6.75 11.36
N ALA A 141 0.17 6.16 12.41
CA ALA A 141 -0.42 4.99 13.05
C ALA A 141 -1.53 5.46 14.01
N VAL A 142 -2.76 5.06 13.74
CA VAL A 142 -3.93 5.35 14.57
C VAL A 142 -4.43 4.08 15.25
N ARG A 143 -4.96 4.22 16.47
CA ARG A 143 -5.70 3.18 17.19
C ARG A 143 -7.14 3.63 17.33
N LEU A 144 -8.06 2.76 16.93
CA LEU A 144 -9.50 2.99 16.96
C LEU A 144 -10.12 2.15 18.08
N ASP A 145 -11.10 2.73 18.79
CA ASP A 145 -11.99 1.95 19.65
C ASP A 145 -13.07 1.21 18.83
N ASP A 146 -13.92 0.44 19.51
CA ASP A 146 -15.05 -0.30 18.93
C ASP A 146 -16.19 0.59 18.39
N THR A 147 -16.08 1.91 18.55
CA THR A 147 -16.97 2.89 17.93
C THR A 147 -16.37 3.54 16.69
N GLY A 148 -15.10 3.22 16.37
CA GLY A 148 -14.34 3.79 15.27
C GLY A 148 -13.71 5.14 15.58
N LYS A 149 -13.73 5.60 16.84
CA LYS A 149 -13.08 6.85 17.24
C LYS A 149 -11.58 6.62 17.40
N VAL A 150 -10.78 7.57 16.94
CA VAL A 150 -9.34 7.57 17.21
C VAL A 150 -9.10 7.83 18.70
N ILE A 151 -8.54 6.83 19.39
CA ILE A 151 -8.15 6.93 20.80
C ILE A 151 -6.66 7.22 20.97
N GLU A 152 -5.84 6.89 19.97
CA GLU A 152 -4.42 7.19 19.96
C GLU A 152 -3.91 7.39 18.52
N ALA A 153 -2.97 8.32 18.33
CA ALA A 153 -2.35 8.60 17.03
C ALA A 153 -0.88 8.95 17.23
N LEU A 154 0.01 8.28 16.50
CA LEU A 154 1.45 8.51 16.50
C LEU A 154 1.98 8.61 15.07
N PRO A 155 3.03 9.39 14.82
CA PRO A 155 3.70 9.37 13.54
C PRO A 155 4.39 8.01 13.35
N TYR A 156 4.20 7.41 12.18
CA TYR A 156 4.92 6.20 11.75
C TYR A 156 6.11 6.57 10.87
N GLN A 157 5.89 7.44 9.89
CA GLN A 157 6.94 7.99 9.03
C GLN A 157 6.46 9.29 8.40
N THR A 158 7.33 10.29 8.33
CA THR A 158 7.03 11.54 7.63
C THR A 158 8.05 11.83 6.54
N SER A 159 7.53 12.01 5.32
CA SER A 159 8.35 12.26 4.13
C SER A 159 8.06 13.65 3.60
N LEU A 160 9.11 14.45 3.36
CA LEU A 160 8.98 15.82 2.86
C LEU A 160 8.96 15.85 1.34
N ASP A 161 8.27 16.82 0.73
CA ASP A 161 8.30 17.01 -0.73
C ASP A 161 9.36 18.05 -1.19
N VAL A 162 10.19 18.52 -0.25
CA VAL A 162 11.28 19.46 -0.49
C VAL A 162 12.60 18.95 0.09
N ARG A 163 13.72 19.30 -0.55
CA ARG A 163 15.06 19.11 0.03
C ARG A 163 15.33 20.23 1.03
N THR A 164 15.75 19.88 2.23
CA THR A 164 16.18 20.81 3.27
C THR A 164 17.69 20.95 3.29
N ALA A 165 18.22 21.95 3.99
CA ALA A 165 19.66 22.18 4.08
C ALA A 165 20.39 21.07 4.83
N ASN A 166 19.73 20.46 5.83
CA ASN A 166 20.27 19.36 6.63
C ASN A 166 19.16 18.59 7.35
N GLU A 167 19.52 17.46 7.96
CA GLU A 167 18.57 16.61 8.69
C GLU A 167 17.96 17.25 9.93
N ARG A 168 18.59 18.27 10.55
CA ARG A 168 17.97 18.98 11.67
C ARG A 168 16.76 19.77 11.20
N GLU A 169 16.94 20.54 10.14
CA GLU A 169 15.84 21.28 9.51
C GLU A 169 14.75 20.33 9.00
N ALA A 170 15.13 19.20 8.39
CA ALA A 170 14.19 18.18 7.96
C ALA A 170 13.32 17.67 9.13
N ARG A 171 13.94 17.36 10.28
CA ARG A 171 13.22 16.92 11.48
C ARG A 171 12.27 17.97 12.02
N ASP A 172 12.66 19.24 12.04
CA ASP A 172 11.79 20.32 12.52
C ASP A 172 10.53 20.41 11.63
N TRP A 173 10.69 20.38 10.31
CA TRP A 173 9.57 20.36 9.36
C TRP A 173 8.68 19.14 9.49
N ARG A 174 9.26 17.93 9.66
CA ARG A 174 8.48 16.71 9.89
C ARG A 174 7.63 16.84 11.16
N LYS A 175 8.23 17.26 12.28
CA LYS A 175 7.55 17.43 13.58
C LYS A 175 6.37 18.40 13.49
N ILE A 176 6.52 19.45 12.71
CA ILE A 176 5.47 20.44 12.43
C ILE A 176 4.24 19.80 11.77
N LEU A 177 4.46 18.99 10.73
CA LEU A 177 3.39 18.34 9.97
C LEU A 177 2.77 17.19 10.77
N GLU A 178 3.59 16.48 11.54
CA GLU A 178 3.17 15.43 12.46
C GLU A 178 2.22 15.98 13.54
N ASN A 179 2.60 17.06 14.22
CA ASN A 179 1.75 17.67 15.25
C ASN A 179 0.38 18.09 14.68
N ALA A 180 0.37 18.74 13.52
CA ALA A 180 -0.88 19.13 12.86
C ALA A 180 -1.76 17.93 12.50
N SER A 181 -1.13 16.85 12.02
CA SER A 181 -1.82 15.59 11.70
C SER A 181 -2.41 14.95 12.95
N ILE A 182 -1.65 14.84 14.04
CA ILE A 182 -2.08 14.23 15.31
C ILE A 182 -3.25 15.03 15.92
N ASP A 183 -3.15 16.36 15.94
CA ASP A 183 -4.20 17.22 16.48
C ASP A 183 -5.54 17.05 15.75
N ALA A 184 -5.49 16.89 14.43
CA ALA A 184 -6.68 16.60 13.63
C ALA A 184 -7.19 15.18 13.86
N ALA A 185 -6.28 14.19 13.88
CA ALA A 185 -6.62 12.77 14.02
C ALA A 185 -7.40 12.46 15.29
N ARG A 186 -7.14 13.16 16.39
CA ARG A 186 -7.90 13.04 17.66
C ARG A 186 -9.41 13.27 17.51
N HIS A 187 -9.83 13.93 16.43
CA HIS A 187 -11.23 14.26 16.17
C HIS A 187 -11.84 13.40 15.07
N TRP A 188 -11.07 12.48 14.48
CA TRP A 188 -11.56 11.60 13.43
C TRP A 188 -12.38 10.45 14.00
N LYS A 189 -13.34 10.04 13.18
CA LYS A 189 -14.11 8.83 13.37
C LYS A 189 -14.14 8.07 12.04
N TYR A 190 -13.90 6.78 12.12
CA TYR A 190 -13.88 5.85 11.01
C TYR A 190 -15.08 4.92 11.07
N ASP A 191 -15.47 4.43 9.89
CA ASP A 191 -16.40 3.33 9.80
C ASP A 191 -15.60 2.03 9.95
N LEU A 192 -15.86 1.32 11.04
CA LEU A 192 -15.26 0.03 11.29
C LEU A 192 -15.80 -0.98 10.30
N THR A 193 -14.89 -1.63 9.58
CA THR A 193 -15.21 -2.69 8.62
C THR A 193 -15.11 -4.07 9.26
N GLU A 194 -14.50 -4.15 10.44
CA GLU A 194 -14.32 -5.39 11.18
C GLU A 194 -15.44 -5.63 12.18
N THR A 195 -16.04 -6.82 12.07
CA THR A 195 -16.96 -7.32 13.10
C THR A 195 -16.58 -8.74 13.48
N VAL A 196 -16.69 -9.06 14.76
CA VAL A 196 -16.49 -10.40 15.30
C VAL A 196 -17.75 -10.78 16.06
N ASN A 197 -18.36 -11.90 15.69
CA ASN A 197 -19.67 -12.33 16.21
C ASN A 197 -20.74 -11.21 16.11
N GLY A 198 -20.73 -10.48 14.99
CA GLY A 198 -21.66 -9.37 14.72
C GLY A 198 -21.39 -8.07 15.50
N LYS A 199 -20.37 -8.03 16.35
CA LYS A 199 -19.99 -6.83 17.11
C LYS A 199 -18.81 -6.11 16.43
N PRO A 200 -18.87 -4.78 16.22
CA PRO A 200 -17.74 -4.00 15.77
C PRO A 200 -16.55 -4.16 16.72
N MET A 201 -15.34 -4.14 16.16
CA MET A 201 -14.11 -4.23 16.94
C MET A 201 -13.17 -3.09 16.58
N GLY A 202 -12.53 -2.52 17.61
CA GLY A 202 -11.44 -1.56 17.42
C GLY A 202 -10.25 -2.22 16.72
N THR A 203 -9.55 -1.42 15.92
CA THR A 203 -8.39 -1.84 15.10
C THR A 203 -7.33 -0.74 15.13
N SER A 204 -6.11 -1.09 14.73
CA SER A 204 -5.03 -0.15 14.47
C SER A 204 -4.79 -0.05 12.97
N ALA A 205 -4.49 1.15 12.46
CA ALA A 205 -4.23 1.36 11.04
C ALA A 205 -3.15 2.42 10.78
N ILE A 206 -2.47 2.34 9.63
CA ILE A 206 -1.71 3.46 9.07
C ILE A 206 -2.62 4.25 8.14
N VAL A 207 -2.65 5.57 8.31
CA VAL A 207 -3.40 6.50 7.46
C VAL A 207 -2.48 7.61 6.96
N PRO A 208 -2.49 7.96 5.66
CA PRO A 208 -1.71 9.06 5.15
C PRO A 208 -2.43 10.39 5.34
N VAL A 209 -1.65 11.42 5.64
CA VAL A 209 -2.05 12.83 5.54
C VAL A 209 -1.10 13.49 4.56
N VAL A 210 -1.65 14.12 3.52
CA VAL A 210 -0.83 14.84 2.54
C VAL A 210 -1.01 16.35 2.70
N PHE A 211 0.07 17.03 3.06
CA PHE A 211 0.17 18.48 2.97
C PHE A 211 0.76 18.85 1.63
N ALA A 212 -0.05 19.48 0.77
CA ALA A 212 0.41 19.95 -0.52
C ALA A 212 -0.16 21.33 -0.84
N ILE A 213 0.69 22.16 -1.44
CA ILE A 213 0.27 23.43 -2.04
C ILE A 213 -0.31 23.10 -3.43
N SER A 214 -1.35 23.80 -3.89
CA SER A 214 -2.13 23.43 -5.09
C SER A 214 -1.31 23.18 -6.37
N THR A 215 -0.16 23.85 -6.51
CA THR A 215 0.80 23.64 -7.60
C THR A 215 1.59 22.34 -7.50
N HIS A 216 1.65 21.74 -6.30
CA HIS A 216 2.40 20.54 -5.93
C HIS A 216 1.51 19.43 -5.34
N ALA A 217 0.19 19.52 -5.50
CA ALA A 217 -0.74 18.47 -5.07
C ALA A 217 -0.47 17.17 -5.86
N PRO A 218 -0.48 15.98 -5.22
CA PRO A 218 -0.48 14.73 -5.97
C PRO A 218 -1.65 14.72 -6.94
N ARG A 219 -1.37 14.40 -8.21
CA ARG A 219 -2.38 14.19 -9.24
C ARG A 219 -2.24 12.76 -9.75
N ASP A 220 -3.38 12.10 -9.96
CA ASP A 220 -3.36 10.77 -10.54
C ASP A 220 -2.61 10.78 -11.88
N GLY A 221 -1.75 9.79 -12.09
CA GLY A 221 -0.90 9.68 -13.29
C GLY A 221 0.39 10.51 -13.26
N HIS A 222 0.69 11.26 -12.19
CA HIS A 222 1.92 12.06 -12.08
C HIS A 222 2.84 11.58 -10.94
N TRP A 223 4.13 11.42 -11.26
CA TRP A 223 5.15 11.13 -10.26
C TRP A 223 5.34 12.30 -9.30
N LYS A 224 5.27 12.03 -7.99
CA LYS A 224 5.66 12.98 -6.94
C LYS A 224 6.75 12.35 -6.08
N GLY A 225 7.89 13.02 -6.01
CA GLY A 225 9.01 12.60 -5.16
C GLY A 225 8.80 12.99 -3.70
N TYR A 226 9.21 12.13 -2.79
CA TYR A 226 9.28 12.42 -1.36
C TYR A 226 10.66 12.01 -0.82
N ILE A 227 11.13 12.73 0.19
CA ILE A 227 12.36 12.43 0.93
C ILE A 227 11.94 11.78 2.25
N PRO A 228 12.11 10.46 2.40
CA PRO A 228 11.63 9.74 3.57
C PRO A 228 12.37 10.18 4.83
N GLY A 229 11.62 10.28 5.92
CA GLY A 229 12.17 10.33 7.27
C GLY A 229 12.43 8.93 7.84
N PRO A 230 13.01 8.86 9.05
CA PRO A 230 13.10 7.59 9.78
C PRO A 230 11.70 7.02 10.04
N ILE A 231 11.62 5.69 10.17
CA ILE A 231 10.44 5.01 10.69
C ILE A 231 10.50 5.08 12.21
N GLU A 232 9.44 5.58 12.82
CA GLU A 232 9.31 5.71 14.27
C GLU A 232 8.62 4.47 14.87
N PRO A 233 9.06 4.00 16.05
CA PRO A 233 8.45 2.85 16.70
C PRO A 233 7.06 3.18 17.21
N VAL A 234 6.11 2.27 17.00
CA VAL A 234 4.75 2.39 17.52
C VAL A 234 4.54 1.30 18.58
N PRO A 235 4.25 1.66 19.85
CA PRO A 235 4.28 0.70 20.96
C PRO A 235 3.34 -0.51 20.83
N TRP A 236 2.26 -0.37 20.06
CA TRP A 236 1.29 -1.43 19.80
C TRP A 236 1.54 -2.20 18.50
N MET A 237 2.69 -1.99 17.84
CA MET A 237 3.13 -2.75 16.67
C MET A 237 4.32 -3.64 17.03
N SER A 238 4.33 -4.87 16.50
CA SER A 238 5.53 -5.71 16.54
C SER A 238 6.58 -5.22 15.53
N GLN A 239 7.86 -5.49 15.80
CA GLN A 239 8.95 -5.10 14.91
C GLN A 239 8.84 -5.71 13.49
N GLY A 240 8.27 -6.92 13.35
CA GLY A 240 8.01 -7.53 12.05
C GLY A 240 6.99 -6.76 11.22
N GLN A 241 5.94 -6.24 11.86
CA GLN A 241 4.92 -5.40 11.20
C GLN A 241 5.50 -4.06 10.73
N LEU A 242 6.47 -3.48 11.45
CA LEU A 242 7.13 -2.23 11.05
C LEU A 242 7.98 -2.39 9.77
N ALA A 243 8.58 -3.57 9.54
CA ALA A 243 9.43 -3.82 8.37
C ALA A 243 8.62 -4.17 7.10
N ASP A 244 7.49 -4.86 7.25
CA ASP A 244 6.69 -5.36 6.13
C ASP A 244 5.73 -4.32 5.53
N ASN A 245 5.55 -3.17 6.19
CA ASN A 245 4.65 -2.09 5.77
C ASN A 245 5.19 -1.23 4.61
N GLN A 246 5.93 -1.82 3.66
CA GLN A 246 6.40 -1.11 2.45
C GLN A 246 5.22 -0.49 1.67
N ALA A 247 4.07 -1.16 1.66
CA ALA A 247 2.84 -0.65 1.03
C ALA A 247 2.28 0.63 1.69
N ALA A 248 2.70 0.96 2.92
CA ALA A 248 2.19 2.15 3.62
C ALA A 248 2.60 3.45 2.92
N SER A 249 3.74 3.48 2.20
CA SER A 249 4.15 4.65 1.41
C SER A 249 3.24 4.93 0.23
N ASP A 250 2.56 3.90 -0.27
CA ASP A 250 1.73 3.96 -1.46
C ASP A 250 0.31 4.43 -1.16
N LEU A 251 -0.07 4.46 0.13
CA LEU A 251 -1.37 4.92 0.57
C LEU A 251 -1.66 6.35 0.09
N LYS A 252 -2.85 6.51 -0.48
CA LYS A 252 -3.45 7.78 -0.90
C LYS A 252 -4.37 8.35 0.17
N ASP A 253 -4.68 9.63 0.06
CA ASP A 253 -5.57 10.31 1.01
C ASP A 253 -6.95 9.63 1.08
N GLY A 254 -7.36 9.26 2.31
CA GLY A 254 -8.58 8.49 2.57
C GLY A 254 -8.42 6.96 2.53
N GLU A 255 -7.24 6.45 2.17
CA GLU A 255 -6.90 5.03 2.31
C GLU A 255 -6.36 4.73 3.71
N SER A 256 -6.42 3.46 4.09
CA SER A 256 -5.86 2.98 5.35
C SER A 256 -5.30 1.57 5.18
N LEU A 257 -4.26 1.27 5.95
CA LEU A 257 -3.68 -0.07 6.05
C LEU A 257 -3.87 -0.57 7.47
N SER A 258 -4.60 -1.67 7.67
CA SER A 258 -4.68 -2.29 9.00
C SER A 258 -3.31 -2.77 9.45
N LEU A 259 -3.01 -2.55 10.72
CA LEU A 259 -1.77 -2.96 11.37
C LEU A 259 -1.92 -4.26 12.15
N ASP A 260 -3.12 -4.58 12.59
CA ASP A 260 -3.41 -5.67 13.54
C ASP A 260 -4.42 -6.67 12.99
N SER A 261 -4.50 -6.82 11.66
CA SER A 261 -5.41 -7.77 11.03
C SER A 261 -5.31 -9.14 11.70
N ARG A 262 -6.40 -9.52 12.36
CA ARG A 262 -6.57 -10.81 13.03
C ARG A 262 -6.87 -11.92 12.01
N PHE A 263 -7.14 -11.52 10.78
CA PHE A 263 -7.44 -12.38 9.65
C PHE A 263 -6.15 -12.86 9.02
N LYS A 264 -5.87 -14.15 9.19
CA LYS A 264 -4.72 -14.83 8.61
C LYS A 264 -5.21 -15.98 7.74
N LEU A 265 -4.78 -15.99 6.49
CA LEU A 265 -5.04 -17.11 5.61
C LEU A 265 -4.23 -18.32 6.06
N LYS A 266 -4.87 -19.50 6.04
CA LYS A 266 -4.24 -20.78 6.39
C LYS A 266 -3.23 -21.22 5.33
N ASN A 267 -3.51 -20.90 4.08
CA ASN A 267 -2.65 -21.17 2.94
C ASN A 267 -2.08 -19.86 2.41
N ASP A 268 -0.80 -19.86 2.05
CA ASP A 268 -0.25 -18.73 1.29
C ASP A 268 -0.93 -18.68 -0.09
N ILE A 269 -1.44 -17.50 -0.44
CA ILE A 269 -2.07 -17.22 -1.73
C ILE A 269 -1.27 -16.20 -2.55
N ILE A 270 -0.26 -15.58 -1.93
CA ILE A 270 0.54 -14.55 -2.59
C ILE A 270 1.34 -15.25 -3.69
N GLY A 271 1.27 -14.69 -4.91
CA GLY A 271 1.89 -15.26 -6.09
C GLY A 271 1.15 -16.43 -6.74
N LYS A 272 -0.01 -16.88 -6.22
CA LYS A 272 -0.83 -17.89 -6.91
C LYS A 272 -1.55 -17.27 -8.11
N THR A 273 -1.58 -18.03 -9.20
CA THR A 273 -2.40 -17.72 -10.39
C THR A 273 -3.87 -17.89 -10.04
N LEU A 274 -4.69 -16.93 -10.47
CA LEU A 274 -6.14 -16.95 -10.35
C LEU A 274 -6.80 -17.79 -11.45
#